data_AF-A0A522VG40-F1
#
_entry.id   AF-A0A522VG40-F1
#
_cell.length_a   1.000
_cell.length_b   1.000
_cell.length_c   1.000
_cell.angle_alpha   90.00
_cell.angle_beta   90.00
_cell.angle_gamma   90.00
#
_symmetry.space_group_name_H-M   'P 1'
#
loop_
_entity.id
_entity.type
_entity.pdbx_description
1 polymer ?
#
loop_
_entity_poly.entity_id
_entity_poly.type
_entity_poly.pdbx_seq_one_letter_code
_entity_poly.pdbx_strand_id
1 'polypeptide(L)' 'MNTNGIEALISKLLGDASLRDGLFANPKAALEGVGYEATPDLIDAIVNLNRDDLLTLAQGFEAGRASDRVAA' A
#
# COMPACT_ATOMS: atom_id res chain seq x y z
N MET A 1 -3.99 -20.99 0.81
CA MET A 1 -3.97 -19.60 1.30
C MET A 1 -3.68 -18.72 0.11
N ASN A 2 -4.67 -17.99 -0.43
CA ASN A 2 -4.42 -17.00 -1.47
C ASN A 2 -3.75 -15.79 -0.80
N THR A 3 -2.42 -15.82 -0.73
CA THR A 3 -1.57 -14.79 -0.14
C THR A 3 -1.52 -13.48 -0.93
N ASN A 4 -2.27 -13.37 -2.03
CA ASN A 4 -2.32 -12.20 -2.92
C ASN A 4 -3.65 -11.42 -2.79
N GLY A 5 -4.22 -11.36 -1.59
CA GLY A 5 -5.42 -10.56 -1.32
C GLY A 5 -5.10 -9.06 -1.23
N ILE A 6 -6.12 -8.20 -1.39
CA ILE A 6 -6.01 -6.74 -1.22
C ILE A 6 -5.40 -6.36 0.14
N GLU A 7 -5.68 -7.11 1.20
CA GLU A 7 -5.14 -6.87 2.55
C GLU A 7 -3.61 -6.99 2.60
N ALA A 8 -3.02 -7.93 1.85
CA ALA A 8 -1.57 -8.09 1.79
C ALA A 8 -0.92 -6.97 0.97
N LEU A 9 -1.63 -6.44 -0.05
CA LEU A 9 -1.21 -5.26 -0.81
C LEU A 9 -1.21 -4.03 0.08
N ILE A 10 -2.30 -3.81 0.83
CA ILE A 10 -2.40 -2.70 1.79
C ILE A 10 -1.28 -2.80 2.83
N SER A 11 -1.05 -3.99 3.39
CA SER A 11 0.03 -4.20 4.37
C SER A 11 1.42 -3.89 3.81
N LYS A 12 1.68 -4.27 2.55
CA LYS A 12 2.92 -3.89 1.83
C LYS A 12 3.00 -2.39 1.63
N LEU A 13 1.93 -1.76 1.12
CA LEU A 13 1.89 -0.32 0.89
C LEU A 13 2.11 0.48 2.17
N LEU A 14 1.52 0.06 3.30
CA LEU A 14 1.72 0.74 4.57
C LEU A 14 3.16 0.59 5.11
N GLY A 15 3.84 -0.51 4.79
CA GLY A 15 5.23 -0.78 5.21
C GLY A 15 6.33 -0.38 4.21
N ASP A 16 5.99 -0.05 2.97
CA ASP A 16 6.95 0.21 1.89
C ASP A 16 6.67 1.57 1.23
N ALA A 17 7.43 2.58 1.64
CA ALA A 17 7.31 3.93 1.11
C ALA A 17 7.66 4.01 -0.38
N SER A 18 8.65 3.25 -0.84
CA SER A 18 9.04 3.21 -2.26
C SER A 18 7.95 2.60 -3.12
N LEU A 19 7.27 1.56 -2.62
CA LEU A 19 6.11 1.01 -3.30
C LEU A 19 4.97 2.02 -3.39
N ARG A 20 4.67 2.78 -2.33
CA ARG A 20 3.64 3.84 -2.37
C ARG A 20 3.95 4.92 -3.39
N ASP A 21 5.16 5.46 -3.38
CA ASP A 21 5.55 6.48 -4.34
C ASP A 21 5.54 5.94 -5.79
N GLY A 22 5.97 4.68 -5.97
CA GLY A 22 5.84 3.96 -7.23
C GLY A 22 4.38 3.77 -7.66
N LEU A 23 3.48 3.53 -6.72
CA LEU A 23 2.05 3.34 -6.96
C LEU A 23 1.41 4.61 -7.56
N PHE A 24 1.79 5.79 -7.08
CA PHE A 24 1.30 7.07 -7.62
C PHE A 24 1.99 7.50 -8.92
N ALA A 25 3.23 7.09 -9.14
CA ALA A 25 3.96 7.40 -10.37
C ALA A 25 3.54 6.47 -11.53
N ASN A 26 3.43 5.17 -11.27
CA ASN A 26 3.04 4.15 -12.24
C ASN A 26 2.35 2.97 -11.52
N PRO A 27 1.03 3.05 -11.31
CA PRO A 27 0.26 2.04 -10.57
C PRO A 27 0.45 0.63 -11.13
N LYS A 28 0.46 0.51 -12.45
CA LYS A 28 0.60 -0.77 -13.15
C LYS A 28 1.94 -1.43 -12.83
N ALA A 29 3.03 -0.72 -13.07
CA ALA A 29 4.37 -1.27 -12.84
C ALA A 29 4.62 -1.59 -11.36
N ALA A 30 4.09 -0.76 -10.44
CA ALA A 30 4.20 -1.00 -9.01
C ALA A 30 3.46 -2.28 -8.59
N LEU A 31 2.21 -2.48 -9.04
CA LEU A 31 1.42 -3.68 -8.75
C LEU A 31 2.05 -4.95 -9.35
N GLU A 32 2.43 -4.91 -10.62
CA GLU A 32 3.09 -6.04 -11.29
C GLU A 32 4.42 -6.38 -10.61
N GLY A 33 5.18 -5.37 -10.17
CA GLY A 33 6.44 -5.53 -9.44
C GLY A 33 6.29 -6.24 -8.09
N VAL A 34 5.10 -6.20 -7.47
CA VAL A 34 4.81 -6.94 -6.22
C VAL A 34 4.00 -8.21 -6.44
N GLY A 35 3.78 -8.60 -7.69
CA GLY A 35 3.06 -9.82 -8.08
C GLY A 35 1.54 -9.70 -8.06
N TYR A 36 1.01 -8.47 -8.13
CA TYR A 36 -0.41 -8.20 -8.24
C TYR A 36 -0.80 -7.95 -9.69
N GLU A 37 -1.98 -8.46 -10.07
CA GLU A 37 -2.56 -8.16 -11.37
C GLU A 37 -3.08 -6.73 -11.38
N ALA A 38 -2.55 -5.91 -12.29
CA ALA A 38 -2.95 -4.52 -12.46
C ALA A 38 -4.23 -4.45 -13.30
N THR A 39 -5.37 -4.83 -12.70
CA THR A 39 -6.67 -4.73 -13.35
C THR A 39 -7.06 -3.25 -13.58
N PRO A 40 -7.83 -2.94 -14.63
CA PRO A 40 -8.26 -1.57 -14.90
C PRO A 40 -8.98 -0.92 -13.70
N ASP A 41 -9.89 -1.65 -13.04
CA ASP A 41 -10.61 -1.17 -11.86
C ASP A 41 -9.67 -0.85 -10.69
N LEU A 42 -8.63 -1.65 -10.48
CA LEU A 42 -7.66 -1.44 -9.42
C LEU A 42 -6.76 -0.23 -9.72
N ILE A 43 -6.33 -0.08 -10.97
CA ILE A 43 -5.59 1.10 -11.41
C ILE A 43 -6.44 2.35 -11.24
N ASP A 44 -7.71 2.31 -11.66
CA ASP A 44 -8.61 3.46 -11.56
C ASP A 44 -8.88 3.83 -10.09
N ALA A 45 -9.06 2.84 -9.22
CA ALA A 45 -9.18 3.07 -7.78
C ALA A 45 -7.92 3.73 -7.17
N ILE A 46 -6.73 3.34 -7.62
CA ILE A 46 -5.45 3.93 -7.17
C ILE A 46 -5.28 5.36 -7.68
N VAL A 47 -5.65 5.64 -8.94
CA VAL A 47 -5.55 6.98 -9.54
C VAL A 47 -6.51 7.95 -8.86
N ASN A 48 -7.70 7.48 -8.46
CA ASN A 48 -8.68 8.27 -7.71
C ASN A 48 -8.38 8.35 -6.20
N LEU A 49 -7.34 7.64 -5.72
CA LEU A 49 -6.97 7.61 -4.32
C LEU A 49 -6.22 8.90 -3.95
N ASN A 50 -6.66 9.54 -2.87
CA ASN A 50 -5.95 10.72 -2.36
C ASN A 50 -4.62 10.29 -1.73
N ARG A 51 -3.52 10.87 -2.24
CA ARG A 51 -2.17 10.62 -1.74
C ARG A 51 -2.04 10.95 -0.26
N ASP A 52 -2.65 12.04 0.19
CA ASP A 52 -2.53 12.50 1.58
C ASP A 52 -3.22 11.54 2.55
N ASP A 53 -4.34 10.96 2.14
CA ASP A 53 -5.07 9.96 2.95
C ASP A 53 -4.24 8.69 3.11
N LEU A 54 -3.59 8.22 2.04
CA LEU A 54 -2.73 7.04 2.10
C LEU A 54 -1.48 7.29 2.95
N LEU A 55 -0.87 8.48 2.86
CA LEU A 55 0.27 8.86 3.69
C LEU A 55 -0.11 8.96 5.17
N THR A 56 -1.29 9.51 5.47
CA THR A 56 -1.82 9.58 6.84
C THR A 56 -2.06 8.20 7.43
N LEU A 57 -2.66 7.29 6.65
CA LEU A 57 -2.84 5.88 7.03
C LEU A 57 -1.50 5.18 7.29
N ALA A 58 -0.51 5.39 6.41
CA ALA A 58 0.83 4.85 6.56
C ALA A 58 1.52 5.33 7.86
N GLN A 59 1.47 6.63 8.13
CA GLN A 59 2.03 7.22 9.35
C GLN A 59 1.34 6.69 10.61
N GLY A 60 0.01 6.58 10.59
CA GLY A 60 -0.75 5.99 11.70
C GLY A 60 -0.39 4.53 11.94
N PHE A 61 -0.20 3.75 10.87
CA PHE A 61 0.21 2.35 10.95
C PHE A 61 1.63 2.18 11.53
N GLU A 62 2.59 3.01 11.11
CA GLU A 62 3.94 3.01 11.68
C GLU A 62 3.95 3.43 13.15
N ALA A 63 3.19 4.46 13.51
CA ALA A 63 3.03 4.90 14.89
C ALA A 63 2.39 3.82 15.78
N GLY A 64 1.40 3.10 15.25
CA GLY A 64 0.78 1.95 15.91
C GLY A 64 1.78 0.83 16.18
N ARG A 65 2.58 0.44 15.18
CA ARG A 65 3.65 -0.57 15.36
C ARG A 65 4.74 -0.12 16.31
N ALA A 66 5.14 1.14 16.28
CA ALA A 66 6.13 1.68 17.20
C ALA A 66 5.62 1.63 18.65
N SER A 67 4.33 1.91 18.86
CA SER A 67 3.70 1.84 20.17
C SER A 67 3.57 0.40 20.67
N ASP A 68 3.23 -0.55 19.80
CA ASP A 68 3.13 -1.98 20.11
C ASP A 68 4.50 -2.57 20.54
N ARG A 69 5.59 -2.10 19.93
CA ARG A 69 6.97 -2.50 20.27
C ARG A 69 7.48 -1.94 21.60
N VAL A 70 6.88 -0.87 22.10
CA VAL A 70 7.23 -0.25 23.40
C VAL A 70 6.38 -0.83 24.53
N ALA A 71 5.23 -1.43 24.20
CA ALA A 71 4.32 -2.06 25.17
C ALA A 71 4.59 -3.55 25.44
N ALA A 72 5.55 -4.18 24.74
CA ALA A 72 5.98 -5.57 24.90
C ALA A 72 7.35 -5.67 25.59
#